data_AF-A0AA88T9T7-F1
#
_entry.id   AF-A0AA88T9T7-F1
#
_cell.length_a   1.000
_cell.length_b   1.000
_cell.length_c   1.000
_cell.angle_alpha   90.00
_cell.angle_beta   90.00
_cell.angle_gamma   90.00
#
_symmetry.space_group_name_H-M   'P 1'
#
loop_
_entity.id
_entity.type
_entity.pdbx_description
1 polymer ?
#
loop_
_entity_poly.entity_id
_entity_poly.type
_entity_poly.pdbx_seq_one_letter_code
_entity_poly.pdbx_strand_id
1 'polypeptide(L)'
;MSDTEEFEHFEEEKPKFKPSAPKIPDGEKVDFDDIQKKRQNKDTFELQGLIDAHFEQRKKEEQELIALKERMEERRRKEEEDAKKKAEEDAKKKSALSGMGSNYSSHLQKADAKKGGKKQTEREKKKKILAERRKPLNVDHLSEDKLRDKAQELFEWIKTLEAEKFEHMERLKRQKYEVTTLRKRVEELSKFSKKGAATRRRK
;
A
#
# COMPACT_ATOMS: atom_id res chain seq x y z
N MET A 1 -47.82 35.05 41.33
CA MET A 1 -48.68 33.85 41.33
C MET A 1 -48.03 32.89 40.35
N SER A 2 -47.08 32.05 40.77
CA SER A 2 -47.27 30.76 41.47
C SER A 2 -48.15 29.82 40.65
N ASP A 3 -47.54 29.08 39.74
CA ASP A 3 -48.08 27.80 39.29
C ASP A 3 -46.91 26.81 39.23
N THR A 4 -46.92 25.90 40.19
CA THR A 4 -45.93 24.86 40.43
C THR A 4 -46.51 23.61 39.79
N GLU A 5 -45.91 23.12 38.70
CA GLU A 5 -46.34 21.87 38.07
C GLU A 5 -46.10 20.69 39.03
N GLU A 6 -47.20 20.05 39.44
CA GLU A 6 -47.23 18.86 40.28
C GLU A 6 -46.67 17.64 39.51
N PHE A 7 -45.71 16.98 40.15
CA PHE A 7 -45.13 15.73 39.70
C PHE A 7 -46.02 14.57 40.18
N GLU A 8 -46.68 13.86 39.28
CA GLU A 8 -47.44 12.65 39.61
C GLU A 8 -46.51 11.57 40.17
N HIS A 9 -46.65 11.29 41.47
CA HIS A 9 -45.99 10.19 42.15
C HIS A 9 -46.82 8.93 41.95
N PHE A 10 -46.35 8.02 41.09
CA PHE A 10 -46.94 6.69 40.93
C PHE A 10 -46.57 5.86 42.18
N GLU A 11 -47.47 5.77 43.16
CA GLU A 11 -47.29 4.89 44.31
C GLU A 11 -47.40 3.42 43.86
N GLU A 12 -46.26 2.75 43.80
CA GLU A 12 -46.17 1.31 43.65
C GLU A 12 -46.69 0.64 44.94
N GLU A 13 -47.86 0.00 44.89
CA GLU A 13 -48.45 -0.72 46.02
C GLU A 13 -47.49 -1.82 46.51
N LYS A 14 -46.84 -1.58 47.66
CA LYS A 14 -46.05 -2.59 48.35
C LYS A 14 -46.92 -3.81 48.68
N PRO A 15 -46.56 -5.03 48.25
CA PRO A 15 -47.28 -6.23 48.67
C PRO A 15 -47.13 -6.39 50.20
N LYS A 16 -48.25 -6.39 50.92
CA LYS A 16 -48.31 -6.66 52.37
C LYS A 16 -47.89 -8.11 52.64
N PHE A 17 -46.60 -8.32 52.87
CA PHE A 17 -46.07 -9.60 53.34
C PHE A 17 -46.51 -9.83 54.80
N LYS A 18 -47.45 -10.75 55.01
CA LYS A 18 -47.74 -11.31 56.34
C LYS A 18 -46.76 -12.46 56.56
N PRO A 19 -45.79 -12.39 57.48
CA PRO A 19 -45.00 -13.56 57.82
C PRO A 19 -45.90 -14.51 58.61
N SER A 20 -46.46 -15.52 57.96
CA SER A 20 -46.94 -16.69 58.68
C SER A 20 -45.69 -17.42 59.16
N ALA A 21 -45.45 -17.38 60.47
CA ALA A 21 -44.36 -18.09 61.11
C ALA A 21 -44.41 -19.57 60.67
N PRO A 22 -43.33 -20.11 60.07
CA PRO A 22 -43.29 -21.52 59.69
C PRO A 22 -43.57 -22.37 60.92
N LYS A 23 -44.64 -23.18 60.87
CA LYS A 23 -44.87 -24.24 61.85
C LYS A 23 -43.73 -25.23 61.72
N ILE A 24 -42.85 -25.23 62.72
CA ILE A 24 -41.80 -26.23 62.88
C ILE A 24 -42.52 -27.55 63.19
N PRO A 25 -42.42 -28.59 62.33
CA PRO A 25 -42.78 -29.92 62.74
C PRO A 25 -41.77 -30.36 63.81
N ASP A 26 -42.28 -30.74 64.97
CA ASP A 26 -41.50 -31.32 66.06
C ASP A 26 -40.67 -32.51 65.57
N GLY A 27 -39.36 -32.46 65.80
CA GLY A 27 -38.59 -33.66 66.12
C GLY A 27 -37.82 -34.38 65.01
N GLU A 28 -37.38 -33.73 63.94
CA GLU A 28 -36.32 -34.30 63.08
C GLU A 28 -34.97 -33.63 63.41
N LYS A 29 -34.04 -34.41 63.97
CA LYS A 29 -32.68 -33.96 64.27
C LYS A 29 -32.07 -33.35 63.00
N VAL A 30 -31.79 -32.06 63.02
CA VAL A 30 -31.08 -31.39 61.92
C VAL A 30 -29.67 -31.96 61.86
N ASP A 31 -29.42 -32.86 60.92
CA ASP A 31 -28.10 -33.46 60.74
C ASP A 31 -27.16 -32.42 60.09
N PHE A 32 -26.24 -31.87 60.89
CA PHE A 32 -25.25 -30.90 60.40
C PHE A 32 -24.37 -31.46 59.28
N ASP A 33 -24.12 -32.77 59.33
CA ASP A 33 -23.40 -33.50 58.27
C ASP A 33 -24.20 -33.51 56.95
N ASP A 34 -25.54 -33.59 57.01
CA ASP A 34 -26.40 -33.52 55.82
C ASP A 34 -26.40 -32.10 55.21
N ILE A 35 -26.35 -31.05 56.02
CA ILE A 35 -26.23 -29.67 55.54
C ILE A 35 -24.88 -29.44 54.84
N GLN A 36 -23.79 -29.92 55.43
CA GLN A 36 -22.46 -29.78 54.83
C GLN A 36 -22.37 -30.58 53.52
N LYS A 37 -22.92 -31.79 53.49
CA LYS A 37 -22.99 -32.63 52.29
C LYS A 37 -23.85 -31.99 51.18
N LYS A 38 -25.01 -31.41 51.53
CA LYS A 38 -25.86 -30.67 50.58
C LYS A 38 -25.16 -29.44 50.02
N ARG A 39 -24.40 -28.71 50.85
CA ARG A 39 -23.58 -27.58 50.41
C ARG A 39 -22.47 -28.04 49.45
N GLN A 40 -21.69 -29.04 49.83
CA GLN A 40 -20.64 -29.58 48.96
C GLN A 40 -21.21 -30.09 47.63
N ASN A 41 -22.35 -30.78 47.65
CA ASN A 41 -23.02 -31.24 46.43
C ASN A 41 -23.48 -30.06 45.56
N LYS A 42 -24.02 -29.00 46.17
CA LYS A 42 -24.41 -27.77 45.46
C LYS A 42 -23.19 -27.09 44.84
N ASP A 43 -22.12 -26.88 45.60
CA ASP A 43 -20.89 -26.25 45.13
C ASP A 43 -20.26 -27.08 43.99
N THR A 44 -20.27 -28.41 44.11
CA THR A 44 -19.80 -29.32 43.06
C THR A 44 -20.65 -29.20 41.79
N PHE A 45 -21.97 -29.11 41.94
CA PHE A 45 -22.89 -28.93 40.81
C PHE A 45 -22.72 -27.57 40.12
N GLU A 46 -22.57 -26.50 40.90
CA GLU A 46 -22.32 -25.15 40.36
C GLU A 46 -20.97 -25.06 39.66
N LEU A 47 -19.91 -25.64 40.24
CA LEU A 47 -18.59 -25.72 39.61
C LEU A 47 -18.64 -26.51 38.30
N GLN A 48 -19.35 -27.64 38.26
CA GLN A 48 -19.53 -28.41 37.02
C GLN A 48 -20.26 -27.56 35.96
N GLY A 49 -21.32 -26.83 36.33
CA GLY A 49 -22.04 -25.95 35.43
C GLY A 49 -21.18 -24.79 34.88
N LEU A 50 -20.33 -24.19 35.73
CA LEU A 50 -19.37 -23.16 35.33
C LEU A 50 -18.31 -23.70 34.36
N ILE A 51 -17.80 -24.90 34.63
CA ILE A 51 -16.83 -25.58 33.77
C ILE A 51 -17.46 -25.84 32.40
N ASP A 52 -18.66 -26.42 32.36
CA ASP A 52 -19.37 -26.74 31.12
C ASP A 52 -19.68 -25.47 30.31
N ALA A 53 -20.14 -24.39 30.98
CA ALA A 53 -20.39 -23.11 30.35
C ALA A 53 -19.10 -22.50 29.74
N HIS A 54 -17.97 -22.58 30.45
CA HIS A 54 -16.70 -22.07 29.96
C HIS A 54 -16.19 -22.87 28.74
N PHE A 55 -16.30 -24.19 28.80
CA PHE A 55 -15.90 -25.05 27.68
C PHE A 55 -16.76 -24.81 26.44
N GLU A 56 -18.09 -24.73 26.61
CA GLU A 56 -19.00 -24.44 25.49
C GLU A 56 -18.78 -23.05 24.91
N GLN A 57 -18.53 -22.04 25.75
CA GLN A 57 -18.20 -20.71 25.27
C GLN A 57 -16.90 -20.70 24.44
N ARG A 58 -15.81 -21.28 24.97
CA ARG A 58 -14.54 -21.35 24.23
C ARG A 58 -14.66 -22.12 22.93
N LYS A 59 -15.38 -23.23 22.93
CA LYS A 59 -15.59 -24.06 21.74
C LYS A 59 -16.35 -23.29 20.66
N LYS A 60 -17.38 -22.52 21.03
CA LYS A 60 -18.12 -21.66 20.08
C LYS A 60 -17.23 -20.55 19.53
N GLU A 61 -16.50 -19.85 20.40
CA GLU A 61 -15.59 -18.77 19.98
C GLU A 61 -14.49 -19.30 19.02
N GLU A 62 -13.92 -20.47 19.30
CA GLU A 62 -12.92 -21.10 18.44
C GLU A 62 -13.50 -21.50 17.09
N GLN A 63 -14.70 -22.09 17.07
CA GLN A 63 -15.40 -22.44 15.83
C GLN A 63 -15.74 -21.20 14.99
N GLU A 64 -16.20 -20.12 15.61
CA GLU A 64 -16.47 -18.86 14.93
C GLU A 64 -15.19 -18.23 14.35
N LEU A 65 -14.08 -18.30 15.10
CA LEU A 65 -12.79 -17.78 14.63
C LEU A 65 -12.24 -18.59 13.45
N ILE A 66 -12.37 -19.93 13.48
CA ILE A 66 -12.00 -20.80 12.36
C ILE A 66 -12.85 -20.48 11.13
N ALA A 67 -14.17 -20.43 11.28
CA ALA A 67 -15.09 -20.10 10.19
C ALA A 67 -14.82 -18.70 9.59
N LEU A 68 -14.45 -17.72 10.41
CA LEU A 68 -14.07 -16.39 9.94
C LEU A 68 -12.76 -16.41 9.15
N LYS A 69 -11.74 -17.13 9.63
CA LYS A 69 -10.46 -17.30 8.93
C LYS A 69 -10.64 -17.98 7.58
N GLU A 70 -11.44 -19.03 7.51
CA GLU A 70 -11.75 -19.74 6.26
C GLU A 70 -12.41 -18.82 5.24
N ARG A 71 -13.40 -18.01 5.64
CA ARG A 71 -14.04 -17.03 4.73
C ARG A 71 -13.06 -15.97 4.20
N MET A 72 -12.14 -15.53 5.05
CA MET A 72 -11.11 -14.56 4.66
C MET A 72 -10.12 -15.17 3.68
N GLU A 73 -9.70 -16.42 3.92
CA GLU A 73 -8.79 -17.14 3.04
C GLU A 73 -9.43 -17.50 1.70
N GLU A 74 -10.70 -17.93 1.70
CA GLU A 74 -11.47 -18.19 0.48
C GLU A 74 -11.63 -16.91 -0.35
N ARG A 75 -11.92 -15.77 0.29
CA ARG A 75 -11.97 -14.48 -0.39
C ARG A 75 -10.62 -14.13 -1.02
N ARG A 76 -9.53 -14.28 -0.26
CA ARG A 76 -8.18 -14.00 -0.77
C ARG A 76 -7.83 -14.89 -1.96
N ARG A 77 -8.13 -16.19 -1.87
CA ARG A 77 -7.91 -17.15 -2.95
C ARG A 77 -8.73 -16.80 -4.19
N LYS A 78 -10.00 -16.42 -4.02
CA LYS A 78 -10.87 -15.99 -5.11
C LYS A 78 -10.36 -14.70 -5.78
N GLU A 79 -9.89 -13.73 -5.01
CA GLU A 79 -9.28 -12.51 -5.53
C GLU A 79 -7.98 -12.80 -6.31
N GLU A 80 -7.15 -13.72 -5.80
CA GLU A 80 -5.93 -14.18 -6.48
C GLU A 80 -6.25 -14.92 -7.80
N GLU A 81 -7.26 -15.80 -7.79
CA GLU A 81 -7.72 -16.54 -8.98
C GLU A 81 -8.35 -15.61 -10.03
N ASP A 82 -9.18 -14.65 -9.62
CA ASP A 82 -9.79 -13.65 -10.52
C ASP A 82 -8.72 -12.70 -11.09
N ALA A 83 -7.74 -12.29 -10.29
CA ALA A 83 -6.61 -11.48 -10.76
C ALA A 83 -5.77 -12.25 -11.79
N LYS A 84 -5.50 -13.54 -11.54
CA LYS A 84 -4.75 -14.41 -12.46
C LYS A 84 -5.51 -14.63 -13.76
N LYS A 85 -6.81 -14.94 -13.70
CA LYS A 85 -7.66 -15.11 -14.88
C LYS A 85 -7.73 -13.83 -15.72
N LYS A 86 -7.86 -12.67 -15.07
CA LYS A 86 -7.85 -11.37 -15.76
C LYS A 86 -6.50 -11.10 -16.45
N ALA A 87 -5.39 -11.44 -15.80
CA ALA A 87 -4.05 -11.31 -16.38
C ALA A 87 -3.85 -12.25 -17.58
N GLU A 88 -4.33 -13.50 -17.50
CA GLU A 88 -4.27 -14.47 -18.60
C GLU A 88 -5.18 -14.08 -19.78
N GLU A 89 -6.39 -13.57 -19.52
CA GLU A 89 -7.28 -13.05 -20.56
C GLU A 89 -6.69 -11.82 -21.27
N ASP A 90 -6.09 -10.89 -20.52
CA ASP A 90 -5.42 -9.72 -21.10
C ASP A 90 -4.18 -10.13 -21.92
N ALA A 91 -3.40 -11.10 -21.45
CA ALA A 91 -2.26 -11.65 -22.20
C ALA A 91 -2.72 -12.36 -23.49
N LYS A 92 -3.81 -13.13 -23.43
CA LYS A 92 -4.37 -13.83 -24.60
C LYS A 92 -4.98 -12.85 -25.60
N LYS A 93 -5.70 -11.82 -25.14
CA LYS A 93 -6.20 -10.71 -25.99
C LYS A 93 -5.06 -9.95 -26.65
N LYS A 94 -3.99 -9.66 -25.91
CA LYS A 94 -2.78 -9.01 -26.44
C LYS A 94 -2.08 -9.88 -27.50
N SER A 95 -1.98 -11.19 -27.25
CA SER A 95 -1.39 -12.14 -28.20
C SER A 95 -2.23 -12.28 -29.47
N ALA A 96 -3.56 -12.34 -29.35
CA ALA A 96 -4.47 -12.43 -30.49
C ALA A 96 -4.48 -11.14 -31.33
N LEU A 97 -4.42 -9.97 -30.70
CA LEU A 97 -4.38 -8.67 -31.37
C LEU A 97 -3.01 -8.36 -32.00
N SER A 98 -1.93 -8.97 -31.50
CA SER A 98 -0.60 -8.85 -32.11
C SER A 98 -0.49 -9.63 -33.43
N GLY A 99 -1.39 -10.59 -33.70
CA GLY A 99 -1.36 -11.40 -34.92
C GLY A 99 -2.03 -10.77 -36.15
N MET A 100 -2.88 -9.74 -35.98
CA MET A 100 -3.78 -9.28 -37.04
C MET A 100 -3.62 -7.80 -37.43
N GLY A 101 -2.43 -7.43 -37.94
CA GLY A 101 -2.34 -6.28 -38.85
C GLY A 101 -1.32 -5.21 -38.46
N SER A 102 -0.26 -5.13 -39.27
CA SER A 102 0.88 -4.21 -39.17
C SER A 102 0.54 -2.71 -39.27
N ASN A 103 -0.72 -2.31 -39.50
CA ASN A 103 -1.09 -0.90 -39.70
C ASN A 103 -1.95 -0.29 -38.56
N TYR A 104 -2.65 -1.11 -37.77
CA TYR A 104 -3.36 -0.62 -36.56
C TYR A 104 -2.46 -0.61 -35.31
N SER A 105 -1.39 -1.41 -35.34
CA SER A 105 -0.44 -1.62 -34.23
C SER A 105 0.32 -0.36 -33.77
N SER A 106 0.55 0.63 -34.65
CA SER A 106 1.29 1.85 -34.27
C SER A 106 0.52 2.77 -33.32
N HIS A 107 -0.81 2.77 -33.39
CA HIS A 107 -1.66 3.61 -32.54
C HIS A 107 -1.85 3.00 -31.15
N LEU A 108 -1.98 1.67 -31.06
CA LEU A 108 -2.05 0.96 -29.77
C LEU A 108 -0.70 0.92 -29.03
N GLN A 109 0.43 0.79 -29.73
CA GLN A 109 1.75 0.84 -29.07
C GLN A 109 2.04 2.20 -28.40
N LYS A 110 1.51 3.30 -28.95
CA LYS A 110 1.54 4.62 -28.29
C LYS A 110 0.60 4.72 -27.10
N ALA A 111 -0.51 3.97 -27.09
CA ALA A 111 -1.46 3.92 -25.99
C ALA A 111 -0.96 3.05 -24.82
N ASP A 112 -0.36 1.89 -25.10
CA ASP A 112 0.24 1.02 -24.07
C ASP A 112 1.52 1.63 -23.46
N ALA A 113 2.30 2.41 -24.23
CA ALA A 113 3.40 3.21 -23.68
C ALA A 113 2.93 4.30 -22.70
N LYS A 114 1.63 4.65 -22.70
CA LYS A 114 0.99 5.53 -21.71
C LYS A 114 0.33 4.77 -20.55
N LYS A 115 0.07 3.47 -20.68
CA LYS A 115 -0.60 2.64 -19.65
C LYS A 115 0.40 1.94 -18.70
N GLY A 116 1.64 1.69 -19.14
CA GLY A 116 2.76 1.47 -18.23
C GLY A 116 3.18 2.81 -17.62
N GLY A 117 3.32 2.87 -16.28
CA GLY A 117 3.60 4.09 -15.52
C GLY A 117 4.43 5.10 -16.30
N LYS A 118 3.88 6.31 -16.48
CA LYS A 118 4.38 7.36 -17.37
C LYS A 118 5.90 7.42 -17.28
N LYS A 119 6.60 6.89 -18.29
CA LYS A 119 8.07 6.94 -18.34
C LYS A 119 8.47 8.39 -18.11
N GLN A 120 9.27 8.62 -17.07
CA GLN A 120 9.63 9.97 -16.66
C GLN A 120 10.17 10.72 -17.87
N THR A 121 9.53 11.83 -18.21
CA THR A 121 9.93 12.60 -19.40
C THR A 121 11.33 13.15 -19.18
N GLU A 122 12.09 13.39 -20.25
CA GLU A 122 13.41 14.02 -20.13
C GLU A 122 13.33 15.38 -19.41
N ARG A 123 12.20 16.08 -19.53
CA ARG A 123 11.91 17.32 -18.78
C ARG A 123 11.81 17.05 -17.27
N GLU A 124 11.08 16.01 -16.87
CA GLU A 124 10.94 15.62 -15.47
C GLU A 124 12.27 15.10 -14.89
N LYS A 125 13.04 14.32 -15.66
CA LYS A 125 14.39 13.87 -15.25
C LYS A 125 15.32 15.05 -15.04
N LYS A 126 15.37 15.98 -16.00
CA LYS A 126 16.14 17.22 -15.88
C LYS A 126 15.72 18.01 -14.63
N LYS A 127 14.41 18.17 -14.40
CA LYS A 127 13.91 18.88 -13.20
C LYS A 127 14.33 18.18 -11.91
N LYS A 128 14.26 16.83 -11.87
CA LYS A 128 14.69 16.03 -10.71
C LYS A 128 16.18 16.20 -10.43
N ILE A 129 17.04 16.03 -11.44
CA ILE A 129 18.50 16.18 -11.30
C ILE A 129 18.88 17.59 -10.86
N LEU A 130 18.25 18.64 -11.42
CA LEU A 130 18.53 20.01 -11.03
C LEU A 130 18.04 20.33 -9.60
N ALA A 131 16.92 19.75 -9.18
CA ALA A 131 16.45 19.89 -7.81
C ALA A 131 17.40 19.21 -6.81
N GLU A 132 17.93 18.03 -7.16
CA GLU A 132 18.92 17.31 -6.35
C GLU A 132 20.25 18.07 -6.23
N ARG A 133 20.71 18.72 -7.30
CA ARG A 133 21.92 19.55 -7.29
C ARG A 133 21.75 20.86 -6.53
N ARG A 134 20.52 21.37 -6.41
CA ARG A 134 20.24 22.65 -5.78
C ARG A 134 20.15 22.47 -4.26
N LYS A 135 21.22 22.84 -3.56
CA LYS A 135 21.21 22.91 -2.09
C LYS A 135 20.42 24.14 -1.64
N PRO A 136 19.47 24.01 -0.69
CA PRO A 136 18.78 25.16 -0.12
C PRO A 136 19.81 26.06 0.60
N LEU A 137 19.73 27.36 0.37
CA LEU A 137 20.61 28.34 1.00
C LEU A 137 19.90 28.89 2.24
N ASN A 138 20.50 28.68 3.41
CA ASN A 138 20.03 29.27 4.67
C ASN A 138 21.11 30.23 5.18
N VAL A 139 20.82 31.53 5.14
CA VAL A 139 21.78 32.60 5.46
C VAL A 139 21.26 33.59 6.51
N ASP A 140 20.00 33.47 6.93
CA ASP A 140 19.29 34.51 7.71
C ASP A 140 19.84 34.71 9.13
N HIS A 141 20.65 33.78 9.62
CA HIS A 141 21.19 33.74 10.98
C HIS A 141 22.72 33.67 11.00
N LEU A 142 23.38 34.00 9.88
CA LEU A 142 24.84 34.03 9.77
C LEU A 142 25.41 35.41 10.11
N SER A 143 26.59 35.44 10.72
CA SER A 143 27.38 36.66 10.94
C SER A 143 28.05 37.15 9.66
N GLU A 144 28.46 38.41 9.60
CA GLU A 144 29.07 39.03 8.42
C GLU A 144 30.27 38.24 7.88
N ASP A 145 31.19 37.81 8.74
CA ASP A 145 32.36 37.02 8.33
C ASP A 145 31.95 35.70 7.68
N LYS A 146 30.97 34.99 8.26
CA LYS A 146 30.45 33.74 7.69
C LYS A 146 29.70 33.96 6.38
N LEU A 147 29.05 35.10 6.21
CA LEU A 147 28.41 35.47 4.94
C LEU A 147 29.46 35.72 3.85
N ARG A 148 30.60 36.33 4.17
CA ARG A 148 31.72 36.53 3.24
C ARG A 148 32.30 35.19 2.78
N ASP A 149 32.54 34.27 3.72
CA ASP A 149 33.01 32.91 3.39
C ASP A 149 31.99 32.17 2.51
N LYS A 150 30.70 32.29 2.83
CA LYS A 150 29.64 31.64 2.05
C LYS A 150 29.51 32.22 0.64
N ALA A 151 29.70 33.54 0.49
CA ALA A 151 29.73 34.19 -0.81
C ALA A 151 30.90 33.69 -1.65
N GLN A 152 32.08 33.53 -1.05
CA GLN A 152 33.26 32.99 -1.74
C GLN A 152 33.05 31.53 -2.18
N GLU A 153 32.46 30.68 -1.32
CA GLU A 153 32.14 29.29 -1.66
C GLU A 153 31.17 29.21 -2.86
N LEU A 154 30.11 30.03 -2.85
CA LEU A 154 29.15 30.08 -3.95
C LEU A 154 29.77 30.61 -5.25
N PHE A 155 30.68 31.58 -5.14
CA PHE A 155 31.41 32.12 -6.29
C PHE A 155 32.30 31.06 -6.95
N GLU A 156 33.11 30.33 -6.17
CA GLU A 156 33.94 29.24 -6.70
C GLU A 156 33.09 28.10 -7.27
N TRP A 157 31.91 27.83 -6.68
CA TRP A 157 30.97 26.86 -7.22
C TRP A 157 30.43 27.29 -8.60
N ILE A 158 30.03 28.55 -8.76
CA ILE A 158 29.57 29.09 -10.06
C ILE A 158 30.69 29.00 -11.09
N LYS A 159 31.91 29.41 -10.73
CA LYS A 159 33.08 29.35 -11.61
C LYS A 159 33.36 27.92 -12.09
N THR A 160 33.24 26.93 -11.22
CA THR A 160 33.39 25.51 -11.57
C THR A 160 32.33 25.09 -12.60
N LEU A 161 31.04 25.42 -12.35
CA LEU A 161 29.96 25.10 -13.28
C LEU A 161 30.12 25.79 -14.65
N GLU A 162 30.66 27.01 -14.68
CA GLU A 162 30.96 27.72 -15.92
C GLU A 162 32.09 27.05 -16.71
N ALA A 163 33.14 26.60 -16.03
CA ALA A 163 34.23 25.85 -16.65
C ALA A 163 33.73 24.53 -17.26
N GLU A 164 32.95 23.73 -16.51
CA GLU A 164 32.35 22.50 -17.03
C GLU A 164 31.45 22.77 -18.25
N LYS A 165 30.62 23.81 -18.19
CA LYS A 165 29.76 24.23 -19.31
C LYS A 165 30.62 24.56 -20.54
N PHE A 166 31.73 25.28 -20.37
CA PHE A 166 32.63 25.62 -21.45
C PHE A 166 33.23 24.36 -22.11
N GLU A 167 33.78 23.44 -21.32
CA GLU A 167 34.31 22.18 -21.83
C GLU A 167 33.26 21.36 -22.59
N HIS A 168 32.03 21.28 -22.07
CA HIS A 168 30.93 20.60 -22.75
C HIS A 168 30.58 21.25 -24.09
N MET A 169 30.59 22.59 -24.17
CA MET A 169 30.34 23.32 -25.41
C MET A 169 31.44 23.05 -26.45
N GLU A 170 32.71 23.09 -26.06
CA GLU A 170 33.83 22.82 -26.95
C GLU A 170 33.85 21.36 -27.42
N ARG A 171 33.58 20.41 -26.52
CA ARG A 171 33.42 19.00 -26.86
C ARG A 171 32.30 18.80 -27.88
N LEU A 172 31.15 19.45 -27.70
CA LEU A 172 30.03 19.36 -28.62
C LEU A 172 30.38 19.92 -30.01
N LYS A 173 31.11 21.04 -30.08
CA LYS A 173 31.59 21.60 -31.36
C LYS A 173 32.49 20.59 -32.09
N ARG A 174 33.45 19.99 -31.39
CA ARG A 174 34.33 18.96 -31.94
C ARG A 174 33.55 17.74 -32.44
N GLN A 175 32.62 17.22 -31.62
CA GLN A 175 31.77 16.09 -32.01
C GLN A 175 30.91 16.38 -33.24
N LYS A 176 30.37 17.61 -33.36
CA LYS A 176 29.62 18.01 -34.57
C LYS A 176 30.50 17.97 -35.82
N TYR A 177 31.75 18.40 -35.72
CA TYR A 177 32.71 18.33 -36.81
C TYR A 177 33.03 16.87 -37.16
N GLU A 178 33.35 16.04 -36.16
CA GLU A 178 33.64 14.62 -36.33
C GLU A 178 32.47 13.88 -37.01
N VAL A 179 31.23 14.10 -36.56
CA VAL A 179 30.02 13.53 -37.19
C VAL A 179 29.89 13.97 -38.64
N THR A 180 30.13 15.25 -38.93
CA THR A 180 30.06 15.77 -40.31
C THR A 180 31.10 15.10 -41.21
N THR A 181 32.34 14.97 -40.74
CA THR A 181 33.42 14.31 -41.47
C THR A 181 33.14 12.83 -41.68
N LEU A 182 32.66 12.13 -40.64
CA LEU A 182 32.30 10.72 -40.73
C LEU A 182 31.16 10.48 -41.72
N ARG A 183 30.15 11.35 -41.77
CA ARG A 183 29.07 11.27 -42.77
C ARG A 183 29.61 11.34 -44.20
N LYS A 184 30.50 12.31 -44.49
CA LYS A 184 31.15 12.43 -45.80
C LYS A 184 31.96 11.18 -46.15
N ARG A 185 32.74 10.66 -45.19
CA ARG A 185 33.53 9.43 -45.38
C ARG A 185 32.65 8.20 -45.67
N VAL A 186 31.52 8.07 -44.97
CA VAL A 186 30.53 7.01 -45.24
C VAL A 186 29.95 7.14 -46.65
N GLU A 187 29.58 8.36 -47.07
CA GLU A 187 29.09 8.62 -48.42
C GLU A 187 30.13 8.25 -49.49
N GLU A 188 31.39 8.61 -49.31
CA GLU A 188 32.49 8.23 -50.21
C GLU A 188 32.67 6.72 -50.31
N LEU A 189 32.75 6.02 -49.18
CA LEU A 189 32.89 4.56 -49.15
C LEU A 189 31.66 3.86 -49.77
N SER A 190 30.47 4.43 -49.61
CA SER A 190 29.24 3.88 -50.19
C SER A 190 29.24 3.90 -51.72
N LYS A 191 29.94 4.86 -52.35
CA LYS A 191 30.07 4.95 -53.82
C LYS A 191 30.83 3.75 -54.41
N PHE A 192 31.82 3.24 -53.68
CA PHE A 192 32.58 2.06 -54.08
C PHE A 192 31.87 0.75 -53.75
N SER A 193 31.04 0.72 -52.69
CA SER A 193 30.25 -0.45 -52.30
C SER A 193 29.21 -0.86 -53.36
N LYS A 194 28.54 0.10 -54.01
CA LYS A 194 27.53 -0.20 -55.06
C LYS A 194 28.12 -0.78 -56.36
N LYS A 195 29.41 -0.59 -56.64
CA LYS A 195 30.08 -1.18 -57.82
C LYS A 195 30.44 -2.66 -57.64
N GLY A 196 30.56 -3.14 -56.40
CA GLY A 196 30.89 -4.56 -56.12
C GLY A 196 29.72 -5.55 -56.21
N ALA A 197 28.47 -5.06 -56.29
CA ALA A 197 27.29 -5.91 -56.46
C ALA A 197 26.94 -6.14 -57.94
N ALA A 198 27.22 -5.16 -58.81
CA ALA A 198 26.98 -5.29 -60.25
C ALA A 198 27.95 -6.26 -60.93
N THR A 199 29.22 -6.28 -60.52
CA THR A 199 30.25 -7.16 -61.11
C THR A 199 30.11 -8.62 -60.67
N ARG A 200 29.50 -8.90 -59.50
CA ARG A 200 29.30 -10.28 -59.00
C ARG A 200 28.07 -11.01 -59.56
N ARG A 201 27.21 -10.33 -60.32
CA ARG A 201 26.05 -10.94 -61.02
C ARG A 201 26.34 -11.35 -62.47
N ARG A 202 27.57 -11.13 -62.95
CA ARG A 202 28.04 -11.58 -64.28
C ARG A 202 29.21 -12.53 -64.11
N LYS A 203 28.94 -13.75 -63.63
CA LYS A 203 29.79 -14.90 -63.89
C LYS A 203 28.94 -16.16 -63.81
#